data_AF-A0A962MKD2-F1
#
_entry.id   AF-A0A962MKD2-F1
#
_cell.length_a   1.000
_cell.length_b   1.000
_cell.length_c   1.000
_cell.angle_alpha   90.00
_cell.angle_beta   90.00
_cell.angle_gamma   90.00
#
_symmetry.space_group_name_H-M   'P 1'
#
loop_
_entity.id
_entity.type
_entity.pdbx_description
1 polymer ?
#
loop_
_entity_poly.entity_id
_entity_poly.type
_entity_poly.pdbx_seq_one_letter_code
_entity_poly.pdbx_strand_id
1 'polypeptide(L)'
;REIDLGTDTATSLALTDAELDLITAGILRIGSATAGSITFTDLISPALTDTLSLITGDQILDDHNVNAADVQVANLALQSVNGIANNELLETLVDTVAALNTTDGGIAILERFAGGDLIVGTVDGVVGLRNEATGANNVFNPTLAIQLETTDGNLTVNDDIYNSRRNICLVAQQGNGGAGDSLFTNNANIVNGDGGGNANNAQIDIRANNMTLAAGSTISAANRVILEDDPSSSSTIAINLGGADGVNTLGLTDAELDTVTTAGVLQIGHPDSGDITVLDRINPANVSTVDLETGGKVLDGDAFSVSPIEVTNLAIRAGTGIGTALDDLDVEVSNLAFSNAAGLVSIQGFTDMTIAAVDGLATSSNAGTTTAIEILSGELTFAVDTSSTGDATFTVPIITVGNSVTVNTSPAGTLAFNATTVNLDGNLSAVADGITGTATTVNVIGSTGGAELQDAVDVAAAGATVNVGDGTFAGNVAVNKALTLLGDGFSATTTVTVADSSAGMTVTASDVTIDGFQFTGDGSPADATGVLVDGSGGALTGVLVGDADADNLGSRFTDLTTGVIVNDG
;
A
#
# COMPACT_ATOMS: atom_id res chain seq x y z
N ARG A 1 8.72 46.90 -15.85
CA ARG A 1 7.51 47.59 -15.32
C ARG A 1 6.45 46.51 -15.21
N GLU A 2 5.64 46.57 -14.16
CA GLU A 2 4.48 45.68 -13.99
C GLU A 2 3.47 45.93 -15.11
N ILE A 3 2.71 44.90 -15.44
CA ILE A 3 1.63 44.92 -16.42
C ILE A 3 0.37 44.47 -15.69
N ASP A 4 -0.69 45.25 -15.83
CA ASP A 4 -1.99 44.98 -15.25
C ASP A 4 -2.95 44.65 -16.39
N LEU A 5 -3.60 43.50 -16.30
CA LEU A 5 -4.58 43.02 -17.25
C LEU A 5 -5.95 43.02 -16.58
N GLY A 6 -6.80 43.97 -16.96
CA GLY A 6 -8.17 44.08 -16.47
C GLY A 6 -8.53 45.48 -16.03
N THR A 7 -7.71 46.12 -15.17
CA THR A 7 -8.01 47.44 -14.62
C THR A 7 -6.93 48.49 -14.87
N ASP A 8 -7.35 49.74 -15.05
CA ASP A 8 -6.45 50.89 -15.22
C ASP A 8 -5.75 51.29 -13.91
N THR A 9 -4.48 50.91 -13.76
CA THR A 9 -3.66 51.27 -12.60
C THR A 9 -2.56 52.30 -12.93
N ALA A 10 -2.36 53.28 -12.03
CA ALA A 10 -1.53 54.47 -12.29
C ALA A 10 -0.01 54.23 -12.34
N THR A 11 0.45 52.99 -12.13
CA THR A 11 1.89 52.63 -12.00
C THR A 11 2.34 51.48 -12.91
N SER A 12 1.42 50.71 -13.47
CA SER A 12 1.69 49.61 -14.40
C SER A 12 1.56 50.07 -15.86
N LEU A 13 1.83 49.18 -16.82
CA LEU A 13 1.17 49.22 -18.12
C LEU A 13 -0.17 48.48 -17.94
N ALA A 14 -1.26 49.23 -17.84
CA ALA A 14 -2.60 48.67 -17.74
C ALA A 14 -3.22 48.46 -19.12
N LEU A 15 -3.88 47.33 -19.31
CA LEU A 15 -4.65 46.99 -20.51
C LEU A 15 -5.97 46.38 -20.07
N THR A 16 -7.06 47.07 -20.38
CA THR A 16 -8.41 46.56 -20.16
C THR A 16 -8.85 45.67 -21.32
N ASP A 17 -9.79 44.77 -21.08
CA ASP A 17 -10.36 43.90 -22.12
C ASP A 17 -10.88 44.69 -23.33
N ALA A 18 -11.59 45.79 -23.08
CA ALA A 18 -12.12 46.66 -24.13
C ALA A 18 -11.03 47.32 -25.00
N GLU A 19 -9.81 47.49 -24.48
CA GLU A 19 -8.68 47.97 -25.27
C GLU A 19 -8.05 46.83 -26.08
N LEU A 20 -7.96 45.64 -25.51
CA LEU A 20 -7.46 44.44 -26.19
C LEU A 20 -8.40 44.03 -27.33
N ASP A 21 -9.71 44.22 -27.19
CA ASP A 21 -10.74 44.03 -28.22
C ASP A 21 -10.48 44.82 -29.51
N LEU A 22 -9.73 45.92 -29.43
CA LEU A 22 -9.39 46.74 -30.60
C LEU A 22 -8.24 46.14 -31.43
N ILE A 23 -7.56 45.12 -30.90
CA ILE A 23 -6.39 44.51 -31.52
C ILE A 23 -6.84 43.31 -32.36
N THR A 24 -6.55 43.34 -33.66
CA THR A 24 -6.72 42.16 -34.53
C THR A 24 -5.36 41.55 -34.82
N ALA A 25 -5.09 40.38 -34.25
CA ALA A 25 -3.84 39.65 -34.45
C ALA A 25 -4.09 38.14 -34.34
N GLY A 26 -3.33 37.33 -35.11
CA GLY A 26 -3.37 35.87 -34.92
C GLY A 26 -2.79 35.44 -33.58
N ILE A 27 -1.84 36.22 -33.05
CA ILE A 27 -1.25 36.02 -31.72
C ILE A 27 -1.10 37.40 -31.09
N LEU A 28 -1.69 37.60 -29.92
CA LEU A 28 -1.47 38.77 -29.08
C LEU A 28 -0.39 38.43 -28.04
N ARG A 29 0.80 39.02 -28.19
CA ARG A 29 1.89 38.87 -27.22
C ARG A 29 1.95 40.08 -26.30
N ILE A 30 1.90 39.84 -24.98
CA ILE A 30 2.01 40.87 -23.96
C ILE A 30 3.24 40.62 -23.09
N GLY A 31 4.04 41.67 -22.92
CA GLY A 31 5.24 41.64 -22.07
C GLY A 31 6.52 41.24 -22.79
N SER A 32 7.53 40.89 -22.00
CA SER A 32 8.85 40.44 -22.43
C SER A 32 9.58 39.77 -21.26
N ALA A 33 10.70 39.09 -21.52
CA ALA A 33 11.59 38.53 -20.49
C ALA A 33 12.21 39.57 -19.53
N THR A 34 11.97 40.86 -19.74
CA THR A 34 12.41 41.96 -18.85
C THR A 34 11.24 42.75 -18.26
N ALA A 35 10.00 42.34 -18.54
CA ALA A 35 8.83 42.90 -17.88
C ALA A 35 8.83 42.54 -16.38
N GLY A 36 8.15 43.36 -15.58
CA GLY A 36 7.81 42.96 -14.21
C GLY A 36 6.60 42.04 -14.23
N SER A 37 6.02 41.75 -13.07
CA SER A 37 4.86 40.85 -12.99
C SER A 37 3.72 41.26 -13.91
N ILE A 38 3.04 40.25 -14.45
CA ILE A 38 1.76 40.39 -15.14
C ILE A 38 0.69 39.94 -14.16
N THR A 39 -0.27 40.81 -13.87
CA THR A 39 -1.34 40.51 -12.91
C THR A 39 -2.68 40.62 -13.63
N PHE A 40 -3.52 39.58 -13.50
CA PHE A 40 -4.93 39.66 -13.86
C PHE A 40 -5.70 40.32 -12.73
N THR A 41 -6.42 41.41 -13.02
CA THR A 41 -7.27 42.11 -12.05
C THR A 41 -8.75 42.14 -12.47
N ASP A 42 -9.05 41.73 -13.70
CA ASP A 42 -10.38 41.51 -14.27
C ASP A 42 -10.26 40.47 -15.41
N LEU A 43 -11.40 39.95 -15.90
CA LEU A 43 -11.44 39.04 -17.04
C LEU A 43 -10.83 39.67 -18.30
N ILE A 44 -10.01 38.88 -19.00
CA ILE A 44 -9.48 39.18 -20.33
C ILE A 44 -10.03 38.18 -21.35
N SER A 45 -10.83 38.67 -22.30
CA SER A 45 -11.47 37.90 -23.36
C SER A 45 -11.42 38.64 -24.71
N PRO A 46 -10.23 38.87 -25.29
CA PRO A 46 -10.10 39.76 -26.45
C PRO A 46 -10.82 39.18 -27.67
N ALA A 47 -11.84 39.89 -28.17
CA ALA A 47 -12.81 39.37 -29.13
C ALA A 47 -12.26 39.04 -30.53
N LEU A 48 -11.05 39.50 -30.86
CA LEU A 48 -10.44 39.39 -32.19
C LEU A 48 -9.09 38.66 -32.19
N THR A 49 -8.75 37.96 -31.09
CA THR A 49 -7.52 37.19 -30.97
C THR A 49 -7.77 35.84 -30.31
N ASP A 50 -7.44 34.76 -31.01
CA ASP A 50 -7.63 33.39 -30.51
C ASP A 50 -6.45 32.88 -29.68
N THR A 51 -5.30 33.56 -29.75
CA THR A 51 -4.07 33.17 -29.03
C THR A 51 -3.54 34.34 -28.22
N LEU A 52 -3.46 34.16 -26.91
CA LEU A 52 -2.79 35.07 -25.99
C LEU A 52 -1.46 34.45 -25.54
N SER A 53 -0.40 35.24 -25.55
CA SER A 53 0.93 34.82 -25.14
C SER A 53 1.52 35.85 -24.19
N LEU A 54 1.72 35.43 -22.94
CA LEU A 54 2.20 36.26 -21.85
C LEU A 54 3.66 35.93 -21.58
N ILE A 55 4.52 36.95 -21.56
CA ILE A 55 5.95 36.79 -21.28
C ILE A 55 6.35 37.80 -20.23
N THR A 56 6.90 37.34 -19.11
CA THR A 56 7.42 38.21 -18.05
C THR A 56 8.80 37.77 -17.58
N GLY A 57 9.58 38.74 -17.08
CA GLY A 57 10.83 38.48 -16.35
C GLY A 57 10.61 38.19 -14.86
N ASP A 58 9.35 38.13 -14.40
CA ASP A 58 8.98 37.92 -13.01
C ASP A 58 7.84 36.89 -12.88
N GLN A 59 6.69 37.24 -12.26
CA GLN A 59 5.56 36.34 -12.00
C GLN A 59 4.35 36.66 -12.88
N ILE A 60 3.52 35.65 -13.15
CA ILE A 60 2.13 35.85 -13.59
C ILE A 60 1.23 35.58 -12.37
N LEU A 61 0.36 36.52 -12.03
CA LEU A 61 -0.43 36.51 -10.81
C LEU A 61 -1.92 36.66 -11.14
N ASP A 62 -2.75 36.04 -10.31
CA ASP A 62 -4.19 36.24 -10.30
C ASP A 62 -4.59 37.10 -9.08
N ASP A 63 -5.03 38.33 -9.32
CA ASP A 63 -5.66 39.20 -8.31
C ASP A 63 -7.13 39.51 -8.67
N HIS A 64 -7.73 38.75 -9.59
CA HIS A 64 -9.14 38.85 -9.95
C HIS A 64 -9.96 38.04 -8.95
N ASN A 65 -10.19 38.65 -7.78
CA ASN A 65 -10.77 38.04 -6.57
C ASN A 65 -12.28 37.67 -6.67
N VAL A 66 -12.72 37.09 -7.78
CA VAL A 66 -14.05 36.51 -7.97
C VAL A 66 -13.88 35.11 -8.52
N ASN A 67 -14.74 34.17 -8.13
CA ASN A 67 -14.71 32.80 -8.67
C ASN A 67 -15.20 32.76 -10.14
N ALA A 68 -14.46 33.36 -11.06
CA ALA A 68 -14.74 33.47 -12.48
C ALA A 68 -13.44 33.29 -13.28
N ALA A 69 -13.53 33.12 -14.60
CA ALA A 69 -12.34 33.04 -15.44
C ALA A 69 -11.60 34.40 -15.46
N ASP A 70 -10.28 34.35 -15.41
CA ASP A 70 -9.37 35.50 -15.56
C ASP A 70 -9.02 35.72 -17.01
N VAL A 71 -9.01 34.64 -17.79
CA VAL A 71 -8.68 34.65 -19.21
C VAL A 71 -9.54 33.69 -20.00
N GLN A 72 -10.07 34.19 -21.12
CA GLN A 72 -10.85 33.43 -22.07
C GLN A 72 -10.29 33.63 -23.49
N VAL A 73 -9.61 32.61 -24.01
CA VAL A 73 -9.05 32.56 -25.37
C VAL A 73 -8.97 31.11 -25.81
N ALA A 74 -8.90 30.81 -27.10
CA ALA A 74 -8.73 29.41 -27.52
C ALA A 74 -7.37 28.83 -27.10
N ASN A 75 -6.29 29.64 -27.18
CA ASN A 75 -4.93 29.18 -26.93
C ASN A 75 -4.18 30.14 -26.00
N LEU A 76 -3.58 29.61 -24.94
CA LEU A 76 -2.85 30.40 -23.95
C LEU A 76 -1.41 29.91 -23.79
N ALA A 77 -0.46 30.82 -24.00
CA ALA A 77 0.95 30.61 -23.68
C ALA A 77 1.37 31.48 -22.49
N LEU A 78 1.98 30.89 -21.47
CA LEU A 78 2.44 31.57 -20.26
C LEU A 78 3.94 31.36 -20.07
N GLN A 79 4.73 32.42 -19.99
CA GLN A 79 6.17 32.35 -19.74
C GLN A 79 6.54 33.28 -18.58
N SER A 80 7.06 32.70 -17.51
CA SER A 80 7.49 33.42 -16.31
C SER A 80 8.89 32.96 -15.84
N VAL A 81 9.46 33.74 -14.92
CA VAL A 81 10.74 33.42 -14.27
C VAL A 81 10.50 32.92 -12.86
N ASN A 82 9.55 33.53 -12.15
CA ASN A 82 9.34 33.33 -10.71
C ASN A 82 7.95 32.75 -10.38
N GLY A 83 7.26 32.15 -11.36
CA GLY A 83 6.02 31.40 -11.16
C GLY A 83 4.80 31.96 -11.91
N ILE A 84 3.82 31.08 -12.07
CA ILE A 84 2.52 31.32 -12.69
C ILE A 84 1.47 30.93 -11.65
N ALA A 85 0.65 31.90 -11.25
CA ALA A 85 -0.39 31.76 -10.25
C ALA A 85 0.16 31.25 -8.90
N ASN A 86 1.10 32.02 -8.33
CA ASN A 86 1.70 31.71 -7.03
C ASN A 86 0.89 32.21 -5.82
N ASN A 87 -0.09 33.06 -6.08
CA ASN A 87 -0.98 33.67 -5.09
C ASN A 87 -2.32 32.93 -5.01
N GLU A 88 -2.87 32.54 -6.14
CA GLU A 88 -4.13 31.80 -6.32
C GLU A 88 -4.05 30.99 -7.63
N LEU A 89 -4.98 30.05 -7.87
CA LEU A 89 -5.05 29.32 -9.14
C LEU A 89 -5.41 30.30 -10.26
N LEU A 90 -4.75 30.22 -11.42
CA LEU A 90 -5.18 31.03 -12.56
C LEU A 90 -6.41 30.35 -13.17
N GLU A 91 -7.57 31.00 -13.07
CA GLU A 91 -8.81 30.50 -13.65
C GLU A 91 -8.87 30.81 -15.16
N THR A 92 -8.96 29.76 -15.97
CA THR A 92 -8.94 29.86 -17.43
C THR A 92 -10.23 29.35 -18.06
N LEU A 93 -10.54 29.85 -19.25
CA LEU A 93 -11.45 29.23 -20.20
C LEU A 93 -10.74 29.11 -21.57
N VAL A 94 -9.94 28.06 -21.74
CA VAL A 94 -9.06 27.84 -22.89
C VAL A 94 -9.11 26.40 -23.41
N ASP A 95 -8.94 26.23 -24.73
CA ASP A 95 -8.88 24.89 -25.32
C ASP A 95 -7.48 24.28 -25.17
N THR A 96 -6.43 25.10 -25.37
CA THR A 96 -5.03 24.64 -25.32
C THR A 96 -4.18 25.57 -24.48
N VAL A 97 -3.40 24.99 -23.57
CA VAL A 97 -2.46 25.71 -22.72
C VAL A 97 -1.04 25.19 -22.87
N ALA A 98 -0.08 26.11 -22.81
CA ALA A 98 1.33 25.82 -22.70
C ALA A 98 1.99 26.80 -21.71
N ALA A 99 2.86 26.31 -20.85
CA ALA A 99 3.46 27.13 -19.79
C ALA A 99 4.93 26.79 -19.56
N LEU A 100 5.73 27.83 -19.29
CA LEU A 100 7.13 27.73 -18.91
C LEU A 100 7.41 28.60 -17.69
N ASN A 101 8.00 27.99 -16.67
CA ASN A 101 8.56 28.67 -15.51
C ASN A 101 9.99 28.19 -15.25
N THR A 102 10.93 29.08 -14.96
CA THR A 102 12.37 28.78 -15.09
C THR A 102 13.22 28.89 -13.82
N THR A 103 12.89 29.75 -12.85
CA THR A 103 13.79 30.03 -11.71
C THR A 103 13.18 29.67 -10.36
N ASP A 104 11.98 30.17 -10.07
CA ASP A 104 11.26 29.95 -8.80
C ASP A 104 9.75 29.88 -9.04
N GLY A 105 8.92 29.56 -8.04
CA GLY A 105 7.44 29.59 -8.21
C GLY A 105 6.84 28.38 -8.95
N GLY A 106 5.53 28.19 -8.91
CA GLY A 106 4.83 27.04 -9.50
C GLY A 106 4.28 27.32 -10.89
N ILE A 107 3.51 26.36 -11.41
CA ILE A 107 2.54 26.56 -12.48
C ILE A 107 1.22 26.03 -11.94
N ALA A 108 0.21 26.89 -11.82
CA ALA A 108 -1.08 26.51 -11.26
C ALA A 108 -2.21 27.08 -12.12
N ILE A 109 -3.00 26.19 -12.72
CA ILE A 109 -4.00 26.53 -13.73
C ILE A 109 -5.26 25.71 -13.46
N LEU A 110 -6.39 26.38 -13.45
CA LEU A 110 -7.71 25.78 -13.29
C LEU A 110 -8.59 26.17 -14.49
N GLU A 111 -8.93 25.21 -15.33
CA GLU A 111 -9.89 25.40 -16.42
C GLU A 111 -11.32 25.32 -15.86
N ARG A 112 -12.06 26.44 -15.87
CA ARG A 112 -13.41 26.55 -15.32
C ARG A 112 -14.48 26.76 -16.39
N PHE A 113 -15.64 26.15 -16.15
CA PHE A 113 -16.95 26.37 -16.80
C PHE A 113 -17.21 25.71 -18.18
N ALA A 114 -18.47 25.30 -18.37
CA ALA A 114 -19.12 24.83 -19.60
C ALA A 114 -18.65 23.49 -20.21
N GLY A 115 -17.82 22.72 -19.51
CA GLY A 115 -17.33 21.43 -19.99
C GLY A 115 -16.33 21.55 -21.14
N GLY A 116 -15.48 22.58 -21.08
CA GLY A 116 -14.32 22.71 -21.97
C GLY A 116 -13.30 21.62 -21.65
N ASP A 117 -12.91 20.86 -22.66
CA ASP A 117 -11.75 19.98 -22.58
C ASP A 117 -10.48 20.83 -22.61
N LEU A 118 -9.53 20.54 -21.72
CA LEU A 118 -8.24 21.21 -21.70
C LEU A 118 -7.17 20.35 -22.37
N ILE A 119 -6.40 20.96 -23.28
CA ILE A 119 -5.26 20.32 -23.92
C ILE A 119 -3.96 20.95 -23.44
N VAL A 120 -3.06 20.15 -22.89
CA VAL A 120 -1.65 20.53 -22.77
C VAL A 120 -0.99 20.29 -24.12
N GLY A 121 -0.57 21.38 -24.76
CA GLY A 121 -0.04 21.35 -26.12
C GLY A 121 1.03 22.40 -26.38
N THR A 122 1.17 22.80 -27.64
CA THR A 122 2.13 23.81 -28.07
C THR A 122 1.39 25.08 -28.45
N VAL A 123 1.65 26.17 -27.73
CA VAL A 123 1.07 27.49 -27.99
C VAL A 123 2.19 28.51 -28.16
N ASP A 124 2.19 29.23 -29.28
CA ASP A 124 3.16 30.28 -29.58
C ASP A 124 4.65 29.86 -29.40
N GLY A 125 4.96 28.59 -29.67
CA GLY A 125 6.31 28.02 -29.51
C GLY A 125 6.69 27.63 -28.08
N VAL A 126 5.83 27.88 -27.09
CA VAL A 126 5.89 27.22 -25.77
C VAL A 126 5.31 25.82 -25.94
N VAL A 127 5.98 24.83 -25.39
CA VAL A 127 5.64 23.40 -25.56
C VAL A 127 5.35 22.81 -24.20
N GLY A 128 4.14 22.26 -24.06
CA GLY A 128 3.68 21.56 -22.86
C GLY A 128 3.69 22.42 -21.61
N LEU A 129 3.85 21.79 -20.45
CA LEU A 129 4.02 22.47 -19.17
C LEU A 129 5.41 22.16 -18.61
N ARG A 130 6.26 23.18 -18.47
CA ARG A 130 7.63 23.00 -17.98
C ARG A 130 7.92 23.91 -16.80
N ASN A 131 8.13 23.29 -15.65
CA ASN A 131 8.61 23.95 -14.45
C ASN A 131 10.07 23.54 -14.18
N GLU A 132 10.99 24.34 -14.70
CA GLU A 132 12.45 24.16 -14.58
C GLU A 132 13.03 24.84 -13.34
N ALA A 133 12.18 25.47 -12.54
CA ALA A 133 12.63 26.22 -11.38
C ALA A 133 13.34 25.32 -10.35
N THR A 134 14.38 25.87 -9.75
CA THR A 134 15.23 25.22 -8.73
C THR A 134 15.27 26.01 -7.42
N GLY A 135 14.56 27.14 -7.37
CA GLY A 135 14.45 28.01 -6.20
C GLY A 135 13.87 27.31 -4.97
N ALA A 136 14.43 27.65 -3.81
CA ALA A 136 14.02 27.12 -2.51
C ALA A 136 12.91 27.95 -1.82
N ASN A 137 12.35 28.94 -2.52
CA ASN A 137 11.46 29.90 -1.88
C ASN A 137 10.08 29.27 -1.66
N ASN A 138 9.84 28.79 -0.44
CA ASN A 138 8.70 27.94 -0.10
C ASN A 138 7.32 28.63 -0.04
N VAL A 139 7.20 29.88 -0.50
CA VAL A 139 5.92 30.60 -0.52
C VAL A 139 5.20 30.26 -1.83
N PHE A 140 4.45 29.18 -1.82
CA PHE A 140 3.64 28.74 -2.96
C PHE A 140 2.19 28.56 -2.50
N ASN A 141 1.27 29.19 -3.21
CA ASN A 141 -0.09 28.73 -3.33
C ASN A 141 -0.36 28.51 -4.82
N PRO A 142 -0.57 27.26 -5.26
CA PRO A 142 -0.69 26.05 -4.47
C PRO A 142 0.66 25.45 -4.03
N THR A 143 0.63 24.52 -3.07
CA THR A 143 1.83 23.86 -2.52
C THR A 143 2.59 22.98 -3.52
N LEU A 144 2.01 22.74 -4.69
CA LEU A 144 2.52 21.89 -5.77
C LEU A 144 3.43 22.66 -6.72
N ALA A 145 4.30 21.95 -7.45
CA ALA A 145 5.12 22.60 -8.46
C ALA A 145 4.37 22.77 -9.78
N ILE A 146 3.53 21.79 -10.13
CA ILE A 146 2.56 21.90 -11.21
C ILE A 146 1.20 21.43 -10.66
N GLN A 147 0.18 22.27 -10.80
CA GLN A 147 -1.22 21.92 -10.56
C GLN A 147 -2.00 22.30 -11.81
N LEU A 148 -2.69 21.32 -12.39
CA LEU A 148 -3.52 21.51 -13.55
C LEU A 148 -4.85 20.81 -13.32
N GLU A 149 -5.94 21.57 -13.36
CA GLU A 149 -7.26 21.07 -13.06
C GLU A 149 -8.26 21.51 -14.12
N THR A 150 -9.25 20.66 -14.40
CA THR A 150 -10.45 21.04 -15.15
C THR A 150 -11.66 20.96 -14.23
N THR A 151 -12.66 21.80 -14.47
CA THR A 151 -14.00 21.69 -13.85
C THR A 151 -14.99 21.24 -14.94
N ASP A 152 -15.49 20.01 -14.86
CA ASP A 152 -16.46 19.41 -15.80
C ASP A 152 -15.92 19.07 -17.20
N GLY A 153 -14.61 18.86 -17.39
CA GLY A 153 -14.01 18.62 -18.71
C GLY A 153 -12.91 17.57 -18.73
N ASN A 154 -12.59 17.05 -19.92
CA ASN A 154 -11.47 16.13 -20.07
C ASN A 154 -10.13 16.88 -20.01
N LEU A 155 -9.08 16.17 -19.60
CA LEU A 155 -7.72 16.67 -19.66
C LEU A 155 -6.89 15.81 -20.62
N THR A 156 -6.39 16.41 -21.69
CA THR A 156 -5.55 15.73 -22.68
C THR A 156 -4.12 16.27 -22.66
N VAL A 157 -3.14 15.40 -22.48
CA VAL A 157 -1.71 15.73 -22.51
C VAL A 157 -1.11 15.29 -23.84
N ASN A 158 -0.93 16.23 -24.77
CA ASN A 158 -0.35 15.98 -26.10
C ASN A 158 1.13 16.35 -26.20
N ASP A 159 1.59 17.25 -25.33
CA ASP A 159 3.00 17.64 -25.22
C ASP A 159 3.50 17.42 -23.79
N ASP A 160 4.82 17.26 -23.66
CA ASP A 160 5.45 16.83 -22.41
C ASP A 160 5.15 17.79 -21.23
N ILE A 161 4.91 17.19 -20.06
CA ILE A 161 4.88 17.87 -18.77
C ILE A 161 6.17 17.52 -18.03
N TYR A 162 6.92 18.55 -17.63
CA TYR A 162 8.17 18.38 -16.89
C TYR A 162 8.22 19.26 -15.66
N ASN A 163 8.64 18.67 -14.55
CA ASN A 163 8.96 19.34 -13.32
C ASN A 163 10.23 18.73 -12.70
N SER A 164 10.93 19.46 -11.85
CA SER A 164 12.16 18.98 -11.19
C SER A 164 12.17 19.10 -9.66
N ARG A 165 11.04 19.46 -9.06
CA ARG A 165 10.92 19.62 -7.60
C ARG A 165 9.49 19.46 -7.10
N ARG A 166 9.28 18.96 -5.88
CA ARG A 166 7.92 18.76 -5.31
C ARG A 166 7.07 17.87 -6.22
N ASN A 167 5.77 18.16 -6.35
CA ASN A 167 4.79 17.25 -6.96
C ASN A 167 4.12 17.88 -8.18
N ILE A 168 3.61 17.00 -9.04
CA ILE A 168 2.68 17.31 -10.13
C ILE A 168 1.31 16.77 -9.70
N CYS A 169 0.26 17.57 -9.82
CA CYS A 169 -1.13 17.13 -9.71
C CYS A 169 -1.89 17.48 -10.99
N LEU A 170 -2.54 16.49 -11.58
CA LEU A 170 -3.35 16.60 -12.78
C LEU A 170 -4.75 16.06 -12.47
N VAL A 171 -5.77 16.89 -12.66
CA VAL A 171 -7.13 16.52 -12.26
C VAL A 171 -8.07 16.80 -13.42
N ALA A 172 -8.70 15.75 -13.95
CA ALA A 172 -9.88 15.86 -14.79
C ALA A 172 -11.11 15.71 -13.89
N GLN A 173 -11.71 16.81 -13.41
CA GLN A 173 -12.80 16.73 -12.43
C GLN A 173 -14.18 16.62 -13.09
N GLN A 174 -15.09 15.90 -12.42
CA GLN A 174 -16.51 16.21 -12.50
C GLN A 174 -16.79 17.41 -11.61
N GLY A 175 -17.36 18.48 -12.15
CA GLY A 175 -17.91 19.55 -11.32
C GLY A 175 -19.02 18.98 -10.44
N ASN A 176 -19.12 19.50 -9.21
CA ASN A 176 -20.13 19.11 -8.21
C ASN A 176 -21.56 19.12 -8.79
N GLY A 177 -22.03 17.97 -9.31
CA GLY A 177 -23.36 17.77 -9.88
C GLY A 177 -23.45 17.59 -11.41
N GLY A 178 -22.33 17.51 -12.13
CA GLY A 178 -22.28 17.07 -13.52
C GLY A 178 -22.63 15.58 -13.66
N ALA A 179 -23.23 15.20 -14.78
CA ALA A 179 -23.55 13.80 -15.10
C ALA A 179 -22.71 13.38 -16.30
N GLY A 180 -21.44 13.03 -16.07
CA GLY A 180 -20.56 12.50 -17.11
C GLY A 180 -19.17 12.14 -16.57
N ASP A 181 -18.59 11.03 -17.03
CA ASP A 181 -17.26 10.62 -16.60
C ASP A 181 -16.20 11.61 -17.17
N SER A 182 -15.30 12.11 -16.33
CA SER A 182 -14.11 12.86 -16.76
C SER A 182 -13.05 11.90 -17.28
N LEU A 183 -12.47 12.22 -18.44
CA LEU A 183 -11.40 11.44 -19.05
C LEU A 183 -10.06 12.19 -18.94
N PHE A 184 -9.06 11.51 -18.41
CA PHE A 184 -7.67 11.90 -18.58
C PHE A 184 -7.04 11.12 -19.73
N THR A 185 -6.41 11.81 -20.68
CA THR A 185 -5.70 11.18 -21.80
C THR A 185 -4.23 11.59 -21.78
N ASN A 186 -3.31 10.63 -21.71
CA ASN A 186 -1.87 10.89 -21.82
C ASN A 186 -1.30 10.36 -23.13
N ASN A 187 -0.80 11.27 -23.97
CA ASN A 187 -0.13 10.97 -25.24
C ASN A 187 1.36 11.37 -25.23
N ALA A 188 1.89 11.86 -24.10
CA ALA A 188 3.23 12.43 -24.00
C ALA A 188 3.97 11.99 -22.73
N ASN A 189 5.16 12.53 -22.48
CA ASN A 189 5.89 12.24 -21.26
C ASN A 189 5.46 13.20 -20.15
N ILE A 190 5.08 12.64 -19.00
CA ILE A 190 4.84 13.36 -17.75
C ILE A 190 5.97 12.95 -16.80
N VAL A 191 6.91 13.85 -16.57
CA VAL A 191 8.14 13.55 -15.84
C VAL A 191 8.29 14.50 -14.65
N ASN A 192 8.32 13.92 -13.46
CA ASN A 192 8.77 14.59 -12.26
C ASN A 192 10.20 14.17 -11.95
N GLY A 193 11.15 14.99 -12.40
CA GLY A 193 12.59 14.81 -12.21
C GLY A 193 13.13 15.22 -10.83
N ASP A 194 12.27 15.48 -9.83
CA ASP A 194 12.74 15.61 -8.44
C ASP A 194 13.37 14.27 -8.01
N GLY A 195 14.59 14.32 -7.48
CA GLY A 195 15.36 13.14 -7.08
C GLY A 195 14.82 12.41 -5.84
N GLY A 196 13.70 12.83 -5.26
CA GLY A 196 13.00 12.09 -4.21
C GLY A 196 13.62 12.24 -2.82
N GLY A 197 14.49 13.24 -2.60
CA GLY A 197 15.15 13.45 -1.30
C GLY A 197 14.21 13.72 -0.13
N ASN A 198 12.96 14.12 -0.41
CA ASN A 198 11.87 14.22 0.55
C ASN A 198 10.75 13.27 0.12
N ALA A 199 10.30 12.38 1.01
CA ALA A 199 9.28 11.37 0.73
C ALA A 199 7.92 11.96 0.26
N ASN A 200 7.64 13.21 0.63
CA ASN A 200 6.41 13.92 0.23
C ASN A 200 6.56 14.68 -1.10
N ASN A 201 7.74 14.65 -1.71
CA ASN A 201 8.04 15.23 -3.01
C ASN A 201 8.23 14.14 -4.07
N ALA A 202 8.50 14.53 -5.32
CA ALA A 202 8.74 13.62 -6.43
C ALA A 202 7.55 12.68 -6.68
N GLN A 203 6.35 13.21 -6.50
CA GLN A 203 5.10 12.50 -6.75
C GLN A 203 4.41 13.05 -7.99
N ILE A 204 3.70 12.17 -8.70
CA ILE A 204 2.73 12.53 -9.72
C ILE A 204 1.39 11.98 -9.26
N ASP A 205 0.40 12.85 -9.15
CA ASP A 205 -0.98 12.52 -8.79
C ASP A 205 -1.86 12.81 -10.01
N ILE A 206 -2.61 11.81 -10.44
CA ILE A 206 -3.54 11.88 -11.57
C ILE A 206 -4.90 11.40 -11.11
N ARG A 207 -5.90 12.26 -11.26
CA ARG A 207 -7.28 12.05 -10.87
C ARG A 207 -8.21 12.17 -12.07
N ALA A 208 -8.97 11.12 -12.34
CA ALA A 208 -10.01 11.10 -13.36
C ALA A 208 -10.91 9.88 -13.17
N ASN A 209 -12.14 9.91 -13.69
CA ASN A 209 -12.99 8.71 -13.62
C ASN A 209 -12.57 7.65 -14.62
N ASN A 210 -12.05 8.09 -15.76
CA ASN A 210 -11.53 7.25 -16.83
C ASN A 210 -10.14 7.73 -17.21
N MET A 211 -9.25 6.81 -17.59
CA MET A 211 -7.89 7.12 -18.00
C MET A 211 -7.54 6.37 -19.27
N THR A 212 -7.05 7.09 -20.27
CA THR A 212 -6.43 6.51 -21.46
C THR A 212 -4.94 6.84 -21.46
N LEU A 213 -4.10 5.85 -21.19
CA LEU A 213 -2.64 6.01 -21.15
C LEU A 213 -2.02 5.42 -22.42
N ALA A 214 -1.68 6.27 -23.38
CA ALA A 214 -1.28 5.82 -24.70
C ALA A 214 0.07 5.07 -24.68
N ALA A 215 0.16 3.98 -25.43
CA ALA A 215 1.42 3.27 -25.62
C ALA A 215 2.50 4.21 -26.21
N GLY A 216 3.66 4.26 -25.56
CA GLY A 216 4.76 5.15 -25.92
C GLY A 216 4.77 6.51 -25.19
N SER A 217 3.73 6.81 -24.42
CA SER A 217 3.76 7.84 -23.37
C SER A 217 4.54 7.33 -22.16
N THR A 218 4.84 8.20 -21.20
CA THR A 218 5.46 7.79 -19.92
C THR A 218 4.97 8.66 -18.79
N ILE A 219 4.71 8.06 -17.63
CA ILE A 219 4.48 8.77 -16.36
C ILE A 219 5.61 8.37 -15.41
N SER A 220 6.53 9.30 -15.13
CA SER A 220 7.74 8.99 -14.37
C SER A 220 7.95 9.89 -13.16
N ALA A 221 8.11 9.24 -12.00
CA ALA A 221 8.38 9.90 -10.72
C ALA A 221 9.37 9.07 -9.90
N ALA A 222 10.15 9.71 -9.04
CA ALA A 222 11.11 8.98 -8.20
C ALA A 222 10.44 8.26 -7.01
N ASN A 223 9.43 8.90 -6.39
CA ASN A 223 8.84 8.41 -5.14
C ASN A 223 7.48 7.73 -5.33
N ARG A 224 6.52 8.40 -5.99
CA ARG A 224 5.18 7.84 -6.15
C ARG A 224 4.49 8.31 -7.42
N VAL A 225 3.82 7.40 -8.10
CA VAL A 225 2.79 7.73 -9.09
C VAL A 225 1.47 7.26 -8.51
N ILE A 226 0.48 8.15 -8.45
CA ILE A 226 -0.87 7.89 -7.93
C ILE A 226 -1.81 8.00 -9.11
N LEU A 227 -2.55 6.92 -9.38
CA LEU A 227 -3.64 6.88 -10.34
C LEU A 227 -4.91 6.62 -9.57
N GLU A 228 -5.80 7.61 -9.50
CA GLU A 228 -6.98 7.51 -8.65
C GLU A 228 -8.24 8.04 -9.34
N ASP A 229 -9.40 7.53 -8.92
CA ASP A 229 -10.69 8.07 -9.33
C ASP A 229 -10.90 9.48 -8.76
N ASP A 230 -11.82 10.25 -9.34
CA ASP A 230 -12.09 11.60 -8.85
C ASP A 230 -12.93 11.57 -7.56
N PRO A 231 -12.36 11.98 -6.39
CA PRO A 231 -13.06 11.94 -5.11
C PRO A 231 -14.21 12.96 -5.03
N SER A 232 -14.30 13.91 -5.98
CA SER A 232 -15.39 14.88 -6.04
C SER A 232 -16.67 14.33 -6.69
N SER A 233 -16.60 13.13 -7.25
CA SER A 233 -17.75 12.43 -7.80
C SER A 233 -18.80 12.11 -6.71
N SER A 234 -20.09 12.24 -7.05
CA SER A 234 -21.18 12.02 -6.08
C SER A 234 -21.49 10.52 -5.81
N SER A 235 -20.75 9.62 -6.46
CA SER A 235 -20.87 8.17 -6.36
C SER A 235 -19.49 7.56 -6.21
N THR A 236 -19.31 6.59 -5.32
CA THR A 236 -18.08 5.79 -5.25
C THR A 236 -17.79 5.16 -6.61
N ILE A 237 -16.61 5.42 -7.17
CA ILE A 237 -16.18 4.88 -8.46
C ILE A 237 -15.47 3.56 -8.22
N ALA A 238 -15.86 2.52 -8.94
CA ALA A 238 -15.15 1.24 -8.90
C ALA A 238 -13.88 1.34 -9.75
N ILE A 239 -12.85 0.56 -9.41
CA ILE A 239 -11.63 0.47 -10.20
C ILE A 239 -11.52 -0.95 -10.73
N ASN A 240 -11.35 -1.11 -12.04
CA ASN A 240 -11.17 -2.40 -12.69
C ASN A 240 -9.75 -2.49 -13.25
N LEU A 241 -8.92 -3.32 -12.61
CA LEU A 241 -7.60 -3.65 -13.12
C LEU A 241 -7.72 -4.72 -14.20
N GLY A 242 -7.07 -4.52 -15.35
CA GLY A 242 -7.18 -5.41 -16.51
C GLY A 242 -8.47 -5.20 -17.31
N GLY A 243 -9.32 -4.25 -16.91
CA GLY A 243 -10.56 -3.90 -17.57
C GLY A 243 -10.48 -2.59 -18.36
N ALA A 244 -11.43 -2.39 -19.28
CA ALA A 244 -11.62 -1.12 -19.94
C ALA A 244 -12.41 -0.13 -19.07
N ASP A 245 -12.24 1.16 -19.35
CA ASP A 245 -13.05 2.24 -18.78
C ASP A 245 -14.56 2.00 -18.96
N GLY A 246 -15.35 2.48 -17.99
CA GLY A 246 -16.79 2.37 -17.99
C GLY A 246 -17.48 3.49 -17.22
N VAL A 247 -18.81 3.47 -17.22
CA VAL A 247 -19.58 4.48 -16.48
C VAL A 247 -19.37 4.29 -14.98
N ASN A 248 -18.87 5.31 -14.28
CA ASN A 248 -18.44 5.24 -12.87
C ASN A 248 -17.44 4.09 -12.62
N THR A 249 -16.55 3.82 -13.57
CA THR A 249 -15.56 2.76 -13.41
C THR A 249 -14.26 3.14 -14.09
N LEU A 250 -13.21 3.35 -13.30
CA LEU A 250 -11.86 3.56 -13.80
C LEU A 250 -11.29 2.22 -14.26
N GLY A 251 -11.05 2.08 -15.56
CA GLY A 251 -10.39 0.90 -16.13
C GLY A 251 -8.90 1.16 -16.26
N LEU A 252 -8.07 0.21 -15.84
CA LEU A 252 -6.61 0.29 -16.03
C LEU A 252 -6.08 -1.05 -16.52
N THR A 253 -5.71 -1.13 -17.78
CA THR A 253 -5.09 -2.33 -18.36
C THR A 253 -3.61 -2.42 -18.01
N ASP A 254 -3.06 -3.64 -18.06
CA ASP A 254 -1.61 -3.86 -17.85
C ASP A 254 -0.74 -3.02 -18.81
N ALA A 255 -1.17 -2.91 -20.08
CA ALA A 255 -0.48 -2.09 -21.08
C ALA A 255 -0.49 -0.59 -20.77
N GLU A 256 -1.49 -0.11 -20.02
CA GLU A 256 -1.54 1.27 -19.53
C GLU A 256 -0.63 1.44 -18.31
N LEU A 257 -0.64 0.48 -17.38
CA LEU A 257 0.25 0.48 -16.22
C LEU A 257 1.74 0.35 -16.62
N ASP A 258 2.04 -0.32 -17.73
CA ASP A 258 3.39 -0.39 -18.34
C ASP A 258 3.96 0.99 -18.71
N THR A 259 3.11 2.00 -18.91
CA THR A 259 3.54 3.39 -19.17
C THR A 259 4.06 4.11 -17.93
N VAL A 260 3.78 3.56 -16.74
CA VAL A 260 4.25 4.11 -15.47
C VAL A 260 5.67 3.63 -15.17
N THR A 261 6.55 4.54 -14.75
CA THR A 261 7.92 4.22 -14.33
C THR A 261 8.24 4.91 -13.01
N THR A 262 8.37 4.14 -11.93
CA THR A 262 8.71 4.65 -10.60
C THR A 262 9.62 3.69 -9.85
N ALA A 263 10.63 4.25 -9.16
CA ALA A 263 11.50 3.48 -8.28
C ALA A 263 10.87 3.29 -6.88
N GLY A 264 9.86 4.08 -6.54
CA GLY A 264 9.09 3.95 -5.31
C GLY A 264 7.83 3.13 -5.54
N VAL A 265 6.67 3.79 -5.50
CA VAL A 265 5.36 3.11 -5.46
C VAL A 265 4.45 3.57 -6.60
N LEU A 266 3.77 2.63 -7.25
CA LEU A 266 2.54 2.90 -8.01
C LEU A 266 1.36 2.68 -7.07
N GLN A 267 0.65 3.74 -6.73
CA GLN A 267 -0.59 3.67 -5.99
C GLN A 267 -1.77 3.70 -6.96
N ILE A 268 -2.75 2.83 -6.70
CA ILE A 268 -4.03 2.83 -7.41
C ILE A 268 -5.17 2.98 -6.41
N GLY A 269 -5.99 3.99 -6.64
CA GLY A 269 -7.12 4.35 -5.77
C GLY A 269 -6.73 5.11 -4.50
N HIS A 270 -7.75 5.41 -3.70
CA HIS A 270 -7.69 6.18 -2.46
C HIS A 270 -8.74 5.66 -1.44
N PRO A 271 -8.71 6.13 -0.17
CA PRO A 271 -9.61 5.62 0.88
C PRO A 271 -11.11 5.79 0.64
N ASP A 272 -11.51 6.65 -0.31
CA ASP A 272 -12.92 6.89 -0.65
C ASP A 272 -13.32 6.23 -1.99
N SER A 273 -12.37 5.55 -2.67
CA SER A 273 -12.65 4.75 -3.87
C SER A 273 -13.62 3.61 -3.55
N GLY A 274 -14.40 3.21 -4.56
CA GLY A 274 -15.19 1.98 -4.54
C GLY A 274 -14.31 0.73 -4.66
N ASP A 275 -14.95 -0.43 -4.86
CA ASP A 275 -14.25 -1.71 -4.97
C ASP A 275 -13.18 -1.68 -6.08
N ILE A 276 -12.01 -2.24 -5.80
CA ILE A 276 -10.98 -2.57 -6.80
C ILE A 276 -11.22 -4.03 -7.22
N THR A 277 -11.40 -4.30 -8.50
CA THR A 277 -11.60 -5.65 -9.05
C THR A 277 -10.52 -5.97 -10.07
N VAL A 278 -9.84 -7.10 -9.90
CA VAL A 278 -8.82 -7.60 -10.85
C VAL A 278 -9.52 -8.48 -11.89
N LEU A 279 -9.54 -8.04 -13.15
CA LEU A 279 -10.24 -8.72 -14.25
C LEU A 279 -9.30 -9.42 -15.24
N ASP A 280 -8.04 -9.01 -15.28
CA ASP A 280 -6.98 -9.62 -16.09
C ASP A 280 -5.64 -9.44 -15.35
N ARG A 281 -4.62 -10.21 -15.74
CA ARG A 281 -3.31 -10.21 -15.09
C ARG A 281 -2.70 -8.81 -15.12
N ILE A 282 -2.10 -8.43 -13.99
CA ILE A 282 -1.39 -7.16 -13.81
C ILE A 282 0.08 -7.43 -13.50
N ASN A 283 0.97 -7.01 -14.40
CA ASN A 283 2.43 -7.10 -14.29
C ASN A 283 3.09 -5.84 -14.88
N PRO A 284 2.98 -4.66 -14.22
CA PRO A 284 3.50 -3.42 -14.76
C PRO A 284 5.03 -3.48 -14.91
N ALA A 285 5.53 -3.31 -16.13
CA ALA A 285 6.91 -3.62 -16.51
C ALA A 285 8.00 -2.81 -15.78
N ASN A 286 7.67 -1.60 -15.30
CA ASN A 286 8.65 -0.66 -14.74
C ASN A 286 8.33 -0.26 -13.28
N VAL A 287 7.57 -1.10 -12.58
CA VAL A 287 7.18 -0.89 -11.19
C VAL A 287 7.47 -2.16 -10.39
N SER A 288 8.07 -2.01 -9.21
CA SER A 288 8.34 -3.15 -8.30
C SER A 288 7.37 -3.21 -7.12
N THR A 289 6.78 -2.06 -6.75
CA THR A 289 5.88 -1.94 -5.60
C THR A 289 4.57 -1.32 -6.06
N VAL A 290 3.49 -2.08 -5.88
CA VAL A 290 2.11 -1.61 -6.10
C VAL A 290 1.42 -1.48 -4.75
N ASP A 291 0.66 -0.40 -4.61
CA ASP A 291 -0.21 -0.12 -3.48
C ASP A 291 -1.65 0.01 -3.98
N LEU A 292 -2.53 -0.84 -3.51
CA LEU A 292 -3.96 -0.77 -3.79
C LEU A 292 -4.67 -0.16 -2.58
N GLU A 293 -5.30 0.99 -2.76
CA GLU A 293 -6.02 1.68 -1.69
C GLU A 293 -7.48 1.91 -2.05
N THR A 294 -8.40 1.47 -1.19
CA THR A 294 -9.84 1.55 -1.41
C THR A 294 -10.64 1.59 -0.11
N GLY A 295 -11.75 2.33 -0.10
CA GLY A 295 -12.78 2.26 0.94
C GLY A 295 -13.70 1.04 0.80
N GLY A 296 -13.71 0.40 -0.36
CA GLY A 296 -14.43 -0.81 -0.70
C GLY A 296 -13.64 -2.09 -0.44
N LYS A 297 -13.83 -3.08 -1.31
CA LYS A 297 -13.11 -4.36 -1.32
C LYS A 297 -12.02 -4.36 -2.38
N VAL A 298 -11.05 -5.26 -2.22
CA VAL A 298 -10.20 -5.72 -3.33
C VAL A 298 -10.65 -7.12 -3.71
N LEU A 299 -11.06 -7.33 -4.96
CA LEU A 299 -11.71 -8.55 -5.46
C LEU A 299 -10.90 -9.17 -6.59
N ASP A 300 -10.87 -10.49 -6.62
CA ASP A 300 -10.65 -11.20 -7.89
C ASP A 300 -11.98 -11.19 -8.66
N GLY A 301 -11.92 -10.77 -9.92
CA GLY A 301 -13.03 -10.74 -10.85
C GLY A 301 -12.86 -11.68 -12.03
N ASP A 302 -11.76 -12.44 -12.08
CA ASP A 302 -11.64 -13.61 -12.93
C ASP A 302 -12.34 -14.81 -12.26
N ALA A 303 -12.61 -15.88 -13.01
CA ALA A 303 -13.32 -17.04 -12.48
C ALA A 303 -12.46 -18.31 -12.37
N PHE A 304 -11.14 -18.20 -12.61
CA PHE A 304 -10.27 -19.34 -12.92
C PHE A 304 -8.81 -19.24 -12.49
N SER A 305 -8.43 -18.30 -11.63
CA SER A 305 -7.08 -18.23 -11.06
C SER A 305 -5.95 -18.09 -12.08
N VAL A 306 -6.18 -17.27 -13.11
CA VAL A 306 -5.23 -17.05 -14.21
C VAL A 306 -4.73 -15.61 -14.30
N SER A 307 -5.30 -14.70 -13.51
CA SER A 307 -5.06 -13.27 -13.57
C SER A 307 -4.44 -12.72 -12.28
N PRO A 308 -3.28 -13.23 -11.83
CA PRO A 308 -2.69 -12.75 -10.59
C PRO A 308 -2.22 -11.30 -10.73
N ILE A 309 -2.16 -10.60 -9.61
CA ILE A 309 -1.29 -9.44 -9.48
C ILE A 309 0.15 -9.97 -9.35
N GLU A 310 0.98 -9.73 -10.37
CA GLU A 310 2.36 -10.21 -10.49
C GLU A 310 3.34 -9.04 -10.31
N VAL A 311 3.77 -8.78 -9.08
CA VAL A 311 4.71 -7.71 -8.72
C VAL A 311 5.65 -8.17 -7.60
N THR A 312 6.77 -7.48 -7.37
CA THR A 312 7.67 -7.88 -6.28
C THR A 312 7.06 -7.61 -4.90
N ASN A 313 6.50 -6.40 -4.71
CA ASN A 313 5.93 -5.97 -3.45
C ASN A 313 4.49 -5.47 -3.68
N LEU A 314 3.55 -5.95 -2.87
CA LEU A 314 2.16 -5.54 -2.91
C LEU A 314 1.71 -5.07 -1.52
N ALA A 315 1.21 -3.84 -1.45
CA ALA A 315 0.45 -3.34 -0.31
C ALA A 315 -1.04 -3.30 -0.67
N ILE A 316 -1.90 -3.72 0.26
CA ILE A 316 -3.35 -3.63 0.10
C ILE A 316 -3.96 -2.91 1.31
N ARG A 317 -4.64 -1.80 1.07
CA ARG A 317 -5.40 -1.03 2.05
C ARG A 317 -6.88 -1.09 1.67
N ALA A 318 -7.64 -1.92 2.36
CA ALA A 318 -9.04 -2.17 2.03
C ALA A 318 -9.98 -1.77 3.18
N GLY A 319 -11.13 -1.19 2.84
CA GLY A 319 -12.13 -0.80 3.83
C GLY A 319 -13.04 -1.95 4.25
N THR A 320 -13.41 -2.85 3.34
CA THR A 320 -14.49 -3.83 3.58
C THR A 320 -14.21 -5.27 3.14
N GLY A 321 -12.97 -5.58 2.75
CA GLY A 321 -12.49 -6.94 2.53
C GLY A 321 -11.45 -7.08 1.43
N ILE A 322 -10.75 -8.21 1.43
CA ILE A 322 -9.81 -8.65 0.39
C ILE A 322 -10.24 -10.05 -0.02
N GLY A 323 -10.56 -10.27 -1.29
CA GLY A 323 -11.21 -11.49 -1.77
C GLY A 323 -12.66 -11.64 -1.28
N THR A 324 -13.22 -12.82 -1.48
CA THR A 324 -14.56 -13.21 -1.05
C THR A 324 -14.55 -14.60 -0.41
N ALA A 325 -15.68 -15.02 0.15
CA ALA A 325 -15.78 -16.36 0.75
C ALA A 325 -15.84 -17.50 -0.28
N LEU A 326 -16.00 -17.17 -1.57
CA LEU A 326 -16.09 -18.14 -2.66
C LEU A 326 -14.92 -18.05 -3.62
N ASP A 327 -14.09 -17.02 -3.48
CA ASP A 327 -13.05 -16.65 -4.44
C ASP A 327 -11.98 -15.85 -3.72
N ASP A 328 -10.76 -16.36 -3.72
CA ASP A 328 -9.62 -15.71 -3.10
C ASP A 328 -9.11 -14.57 -3.99
N LEU A 329 -8.36 -13.61 -3.43
CA LEU A 329 -7.60 -12.69 -4.26
C LEU A 329 -6.28 -13.36 -4.68
N ASP A 330 -6.11 -13.54 -5.98
CA ASP A 330 -4.95 -14.23 -6.54
C ASP A 330 -3.74 -13.30 -6.73
N VAL A 331 -2.59 -13.70 -6.18
CA VAL A 331 -1.36 -12.90 -6.20
C VAL A 331 -0.12 -13.77 -6.48
N GLU A 332 0.82 -13.21 -7.23
CA GLU A 332 2.16 -13.77 -7.43
C GLU A 332 3.20 -12.73 -7.03
N VAL A 333 3.44 -12.64 -5.72
CA VAL A 333 4.27 -11.59 -5.11
C VAL A 333 5.28 -12.16 -4.14
N SER A 334 6.46 -11.52 -4.05
CA SER A 334 7.47 -11.90 -3.06
C SER A 334 7.14 -11.34 -1.67
N ASN A 335 6.66 -10.11 -1.61
CA ASN A 335 6.33 -9.41 -0.37
C ASN A 335 4.88 -8.91 -0.41
N LEU A 336 4.13 -9.22 0.62
CA LEU A 336 2.75 -8.78 0.80
C LEU A 336 2.60 -8.05 2.14
N ALA A 337 1.93 -6.90 2.12
CA ALA A 337 1.38 -6.27 3.31
C ALA A 337 -0.10 -5.97 3.10
N PHE A 338 -0.92 -6.11 4.13
CA PHE A 338 -2.33 -5.74 4.05
C PHE A 338 -2.84 -5.05 5.32
N SER A 339 -3.74 -4.10 5.14
CA SER A 339 -4.49 -3.42 6.20
C SER A 339 -5.96 -3.40 5.81
N ASN A 340 -6.74 -4.31 6.38
CA ASN A 340 -8.15 -4.44 6.10
C ASN A 340 -8.99 -3.97 7.30
N ALA A 341 -9.84 -2.96 7.10
CA ALA A 341 -10.60 -2.34 8.20
C ALA A 341 -11.84 -3.15 8.63
N ALA A 342 -12.45 -3.92 7.72
CA ALA A 342 -13.61 -4.76 7.99
C ALA A 342 -13.76 -5.87 6.95
N GLY A 343 -14.60 -6.87 7.21
CA GLY A 343 -14.82 -7.99 6.28
C GLY A 343 -13.75 -9.07 6.37
N LEU A 344 -13.66 -9.93 5.37
CA LEU A 344 -12.68 -11.02 5.34
C LEU A 344 -11.43 -10.61 4.55
N VAL A 345 -10.33 -11.32 4.78
CA VAL A 345 -9.15 -11.36 3.93
C VAL A 345 -9.02 -12.80 3.44
N SER A 346 -9.06 -13.02 2.13
CA SER A 346 -8.91 -14.31 1.46
C SER A 346 -7.96 -14.10 0.30
N ILE A 347 -6.78 -14.73 0.36
CA ILE A 347 -5.69 -14.53 -0.60
C ILE A 347 -5.12 -15.88 -0.99
N GLN A 348 -4.89 -16.09 -2.29
CA GLN A 348 -4.17 -17.26 -2.81
C GLN A 348 -2.87 -16.83 -3.49
N GLY A 349 -1.77 -17.45 -3.07
CA GLY A 349 -0.44 -17.32 -3.64
C GLY A 349 -0.04 -18.55 -4.45
N PHE A 350 0.83 -18.34 -5.45
CA PHE A 350 1.33 -19.42 -6.31
C PHE A 350 2.76 -19.85 -5.99
N THR A 351 3.55 -18.98 -5.39
CA THR A 351 4.97 -19.17 -5.07
C THR A 351 5.29 -18.73 -3.64
N ASP A 352 6.56 -18.78 -3.25
CA ASP A 352 7.02 -18.30 -1.96
C ASP A 352 6.57 -16.85 -1.72
N MET A 353 5.93 -16.60 -0.57
CA MET A 353 5.41 -15.30 -0.20
C MET A 353 5.84 -14.94 1.22
N THR A 354 6.28 -13.69 1.39
CA THR A 354 6.61 -13.13 2.69
C THR A 354 5.58 -12.07 3.06
N ILE A 355 4.95 -12.20 4.23
CA ILE A 355 4.27 -11.10 4.88
C ILE A 355 5.35 -10.17 5.45
N ALA A 356 5.56 -9.04 4.78
CA ALA A 356 6.65 -8.12 5.04
C ALA A 356 6.15 -6.68 5.15
N ALA A 357 7.02 -5.76 5.56
CA ALA A 357 6.70 -4.34 5.49
C ALA A 357 6.73 -3.86 4.03
N VAL A 358 5.58 -3.41 3.53
CA VAL A 358 5.44 -2.87 2.17
C VAL A 358 4.77 -1.51 2.24
N ASP A 359 5.35 -0.54 1.53
CA ASP A 359 4.82 0.81 1.43
C ASP A 359 4.39 1.47 2.76
N GLY A 360 5.22 1.35 3.80
CA GLY A 360 4.93 1.94 5.11
C GLY A 360 3.90 1.19 5.96
N LEU A 361 3.24 0.13 5.45
CA LEU A 361 2.58 -0.86 6.31
C LEU A 361 3.66 -1.66 7.02
N ALA A 362 3.95 -1.30 8.27
CA ALA A 362 4.94 -2.01 9.08
C ALA A 362 4.45 -3.37 9.61
N THR A 363 3.13 -3.61 9.54
CA THR A 363 2.45 -4.81 10.02
C THR A 363 1.31 -5.16 9.08
N SER A 364 0.92 -6.44 9.03
CA SER A 364 -0.29 -6.86 8.33
C SER A 364 -1.44 -7.08 9.31
N SER A 365 -2.62 -6.55 9.00
CA SER A 365 -3.76 -6.62 9.92
C SER A 365 -5.09 -6.75 9.19
N ASN A 366 -5.97 -7.56 9.79
CA ASN A 366 -7.36 -7.64 9.43
C ASN A 366 -8.22 -7.34 10.65
N ALA A 367 -8.89 -6.19 10.67
CA ALA A 367 -9.80 -5.82 11.75
C ALA A 367 -11.20 -6.46 11.60
N GLY A 368 -11.46 -7.21 10.52
CA GLY A 368 -12.72 -7.86 10.23
C GLY A 368 -12.86 -9.31 10.76
N THR A 369 -13.47 -10.20 9.99
CA THR A 369 -14.05 -11.48 10.48
C THR A 369 -13.15 -12.71 10.33
N THR A 370 -12.40 -12.80 9.24
CA THR A 370 -11.57 -13.99 8.93
C THR A 370 -10.40 -13.59 8.07
N THR A 371 -9.23 -14.16 8.33
CA THR A 371 -8.05 -14.08 7.46
C THR A 371 -7.69 -15.49 6.97
N ALA A 372 -7.74 -15.70 5.67
CA ALA A 372 -7.33 -16.92 5.01
C ALA A 372 -6.23 -16.60 4.01
N ILE A 373 -5.11 -17.31 4.08
CA ILE A 373 -4.07 -17.27 3.04
C ILE A 373 -3.74 -18.71 2.64
N GLU A 374 -3.86 -19.00 1.36
CA GLU A 374 -3.43 -20.25 0.75
C GLU A 374 -2.21 -20.00 -0.14
N ILE A 375 -1.26 -20.92 -0.16
CA ILE A 375 -0.17 -20.94 -1.14
C ILE A 375 -0.10 -22.35 -1.71
N LEU A 376 -0.33 -22.49 -3.01
CA LEU A 376 -0.40 -23.79 -3.67
C LEU A 376 0.95 -24.51 -3.70
N SER A 377 2.03 -23.76 -3.87
CA SER A 377 3.40 -24.26 -3.82
C SER A 377 4.35 -23.22 -3.25
N GLY A 378 5.18 -23.62 -2.29
CA GLY A 378 6.18 -22.74 -1.69
C GLY A 378 6.02 -22.58 -0.18
N GLU A 379 6.61 -21.51 0.32
CA GLU A 379 6.66 -21.14 1.73
C GLU A 379 5.91 -19.83 2.01
N LEU A 380 5.16 -19.78 3.11
CA LEU A 380 4.64 -18.53 3.68
C LEU A 380 5.53 -18.11 4.85
N THR A 381 6.18 -16.96 4.74
CA THR A 381 7.00 -16.39 5.82
C THR A 381 6.32 -15.18 6.45
N PHE A 382 6.17 -15.16 7.77
CA PHE A 382 5.75 -13.96 8.53
C PHE A 382 6.99 -13.21 9.01
N ALA A 383 7.39 -12.16 8.30
CA ALA A 383 8.55 -11.32 8.63
C ALA A 383 8.18 -10.01 9.34
N VAL A 384 6.89 -9.76 9.53
CA VAL A 384 6.34 -8.67 10.35
C VAL A 384 5.19 -9.17 11.18
N ASP A 385 4.84 -8.42 12.23
CA ASP A 385 3.71 -8.76 13.07
C ASP A 385 2.43 -8.80 12.24
N THR A 386 1.70 -9.90 12.37
CA THR A 386 0.47 -10.16 11.61
C THR A 386 -0.67 -10.40 12.56
N SER A 387 -1.79 -9.71 12.35
CA SER A 387 -2.96 -9.83 13.23
C SER A 387 -4.25 -10.05 12.48
N SER A 388 -5.14 -10.84 13.08
CA SER A 388 -6.55 -10.91 12.70
C SER A 388 -7.38 -10.65 13.94
N THR A 389 -8.38 -9.79 13.84
CA THR A 389 -9.45 -9.75 14.84
C THR A 389 -10.18 -11.08 14.79
N GLY A 390 -10.51 -11.54 13.58
CA GLY A 390 -11.21 -12.77 13.25
C GLY A 390 -10.40 -14.07 13.38
N ASP A 391 -11.02 -15.18 12.98
CA ASP A 391 -10.30 -16.45 12.79
C ASP A 391 -9.22 -16.27 11.72
N ALA A 392 -8.06 -16.88 11.90
CA ALA A 392 -6.98 -16.90 10.91
C ALA A 392 -6.67 -18.35 10.50
N THR A 393 -6.60 -18.62 9.20
CA THR A 393 -6.23 -19.94 8.64
C THR A 393 -5.19 -19.77 7.55
N PHE A 394 -4.08 -20.47 7.69
CA PHE A 394 -2.98 -20.45 6.73
C PHE A 394 -2.79 -21.86 6.17
N THR A 395 -2.97 -22.06 4.87
CA THR A 395 -2.89 -23.38 4.22
C THR A 395 -1.80 -23.38 3.17
N VAL A 396 -0.63 -23.93 3.50
CA VAL A 396 0.55 -23.90 2.63
C VAL A 396 1.45 -25.12 2.89
N PRO A 397 2.37 -25.50 1.99
CA PRO A 397 3.31 -26.59 2.26
C PRO A 397 4.21 -26.34 3.48
N ILE A 398 4.78 -25.14 3.58
CA ILE A 398 5.73 -24.73 4.63
C ILE A 398 5.34 -23.35 5.17
N ILE A 399 5.28 -23.22 6.48
CA ILE A 399 5.12 -21.92 7.15
C ILE A 399 6.36 -21.60 7.96
N THR A 400 6.86 -20.38 7.86
CA THR A 400 7.87 -19.83 8.75
C THR A 400 7.34 -18.61 9.47
N VAL A 401 7.33 -18.67 10.79
CA VAL A 401 6.88 -17.60 11.67
C VAL A 401 8.12 -16.89 12.21
N GLY A 402 8.56 -15.83 11.55
CA GLY A 402 9.68 -15.00 12.02
C GLY A 402 9.25 -13.91 13.01
N ASN A 403 7.99 -13.48 12.93
CA ASN A 403 7.38 -12.46 13.78
C ASN A 403 6.04 -12.95 14.36
N SER A 404 5.48 -12.19 15.30
CA SER A 404 4.27 -12.61 16.00
C SER A 404 3.04 -12.70 15.08
N VAL A 405 2.27 -13.78 15.23
CA VAL A 405 0.98 -13.96 14.57
C VAL A 405 -0.11 -14.05 15.63
N THR A 406 -1.07 -13.13 15.59
CA THR A 406 -2.06 -12.95 16.66
C THR A 406 -3.50 -12.98 16.15
N VAL A 407 -4.36 -13.70 16.86
CA VAL A 407 -5.82 -13.67 16.72
C VAL A 407 -6.46 -13.07 17.97
N ASN A 408 -7.24 -11.99 17.80
CA ASN A 408 -7.74 -11.13 18.89
C ASN A 408 -9.28 -11.18 19.09
N THR A 409 -9.97 -12.27 18.73
CA THR A 409 -11.42 -12.41 18.98
C THR A 409 -11.75 -12.94 20.37
N SER A 410 -12.70 -12.29 21.05
CA SER A 410 -13.37 -12.82 22.24
C SER A 410 -14.85 -13.14 21.92
N PRO A 411 -15.41 -14.30 22.31
CA PRO A 411 -14.87 -15.24 23.29
C PRO A 411 -14.03 -16.40 22.70
N ALA A 412 -13.92 -16.54 21.38
CA ALA A 412 -13.07 -17.55 20.76
C ALA A 412 -12.57 -17.05 19.39
N GLY A 413 -11.28 -17.29 19.13
CA GLY A 413 -10.63 -17.05 17.86
C GLY A 413 -9.69 -18.17 17.54
N THR A 414 -9.83 -18.75 16.35
CA THR A 414 -8.96 -19.84 15.91
C THR A 414 -7.81 -19.28 15.10
N LEU A 415 -6.60 -19.72 15.43
CA LEU A 415 -5.40 -19.51 14.64
C LEU A 415 -4.93 -20.88 14.13
N ALA A 416 -5.18 -21.17 12.85
CA ALA A 416 -4.94 -22.47 12.23
C ALA A 416 -3.76 -22.44 11.25
N PHE A 417 -2.77 -23.29 11.49
CA PHE A 417 -1.61 -23.51 10.62
C PHE A 417 -1.71 -24.87 9.93
N ASN A 418 -2.23 -24.89 8.71
CA ASN A 418 -2.39 -26.09 7.89
C ASN A 418 -1.20 -26.27 6.95
N ALA A 419 -0.10 -26.80 7.49
CA ALA A 419 1.12 -27.04 6.71
C ALA A 419 1.73 -28.41 6.98
N THR A 420 2.64 -28.85 6.11
CA THR A 420 3.41 -30.07 6.38
C THR A 420 4.53 -29.81 7.38
N THR A 421 5.16 -28.63 7.25
CA THR A 421 6.25 -28.14 8.09
C THR A 421 5.92 -26.75 8.61
N VAL A 422 6.11 -26.52 9.90
CA VAL A 422 6.02 -25.19 10.51
C VAL A 422 7.33 -24.88 11.23
N ASN A 423 7.95 -23.77 10.88
CA ASN A 423 9.14 -23.23 11.53
C ASN A 423 8.72 -22.06 12.43
N LEU A 424 8.99 -22.14 13.72
CA LEU A 424 8.61 -21.14 14.73
C LEU A 424 9.85 -20.45 15.28
N ASP A 425 9.93 -19.14 15.08
CA ASP A 425 10.85 -18.22 15.77
C ASP A 425 10.06 -17.12 16.51
N GLY A 426 8.99 -16.62 15.89
CA GLY A 426 8.02 -15.70 16.50
C GLY A 426 6.93 -16.38 17.33
N ASN A 427 6.28 -15.59 18.21
CA ASN A 427 5.18 -16.03 19.07
C ASN A 427 3.86 -16.24 18.30
N LEU A 428 3.09 -17.26 18.66
CA LEU A 428 1.68 -17.39 18.27
C LEU A 428 0.76 -17.01 19.43
N SER A 429 -0.30 -16.25 19.14
CA SER A 429 -1.25 -15.85 20.19
C SER A 429 -2.67 -15.96 19.69
N ALA A 430 -3.50 -16.75 20.38
CA ALA A 430 -4.94 -16.82 20.16
C ALA A 430 -5.68 -16.89 21.49
N VAL A 431 -6.96 -16.50 21.49
CA VAL A 431 -7.80 -16.54 22.70
C VAL A 431 -8.24 -17.99 22.99
N ALA A 432 -8.17 -18.40 24.26
CA ALA A 432 -8.72 -19.65 24.79
C ALA A 432 -8.19 -20.94 24.12
N ASP A 433 -6.85 -21.07 24.03
CA ASP A 433 -6.17 -22.21 23.40
C ASP A 433 -6.58 -22.41 21.93
N GLY A 434 -6.90 -21.31 21.24
CA GLY A 434 -7.41 -21.32 19.86
C GLY A 434 -6.35 -21.63 18.78
N ILE A 435 -5.13 -21.98 19.17
CA ILE A 435 -4.06 -22.35 18.22
C ILE A 435 -4.28 -23.81 17.79
N THR A 436 -4.28 -24.05 16.49
CA THR A 436 -4.44 -25.38 15.91
C THR A 436 -3.53 -25.55 14.69
N GLY A 437 -3.26 -26.79 14.29
CA GLY A 437 -2.57 -27.05 13.05
C GLY A 437 -2.51 -28.52 12.65
N THR A 438 -1.93 -28.76 11.48
CA THR A 438 -1.78 -30.09 10.89
C THR A 438 -0.32 -30.47 10.59
N ALA A 439 0.63 -29.74 11.18
CA ALA A 439 2.05 -29.91 10.95
C ALA A 439 2.54 -31.32 11.33
N THR A 440 3.17 -32.01 10.37
CA THR A 440 3.83 -33.30 10.64
C THR A 440 5.25 -33.12 11.16
N THR A 441 5.86 -31.98 10.85
CA THR A 441 7.13 -31.52 11.37
C THR A 441 6.97 -30.10 11.88
N VAL A 442 7.37 -29.84 13.12
CA VAL A 442 7.48 -28.49 13.67
C VAL A 442 8.93 -28.26 14.09
N ASN A 443 9.53 -27.16 13.67
CA ASN A 443 10.87 -26.76 14.08
C ASN A 443 10.77 -25.48 14.89
N VAL A 444 11.10 -25.55 16.17
CA VAL A 444 11.25 -24.37 17.03
C VAL A 444 12.69 -23.91 16.92
N ILE A 445 12.94 -22.80 16.23
CA ILE A 445 14.28 -22.37 15.82
C ILE A 445 15.06 -21.77 16.99
N GLY A 446 14.39 -21.06 17.91
CA GLY A 446 15.00 -20.51 19.12
C GLY A 446 14.01 -19.67 19.93
N SER A 447 14.33 -19.37 21.19
CA SER A 447 13.44 -18.61 22.07
C SER A 447 13.61 -17.09 21.99
N THR A 448 14.62 -16.60 21.26
CA THR A 448 14.92 -15.17 21.15
C THR A 448 13.91 -14.40 20.30
N GLY A 449 13.25 -15.05 19.33
CA GLY A 449 12.18 -14.47 18.53
C GLY A 449 10.81 -14.47 19.24
N GLY A 450 10.70 -15.15 20.38
CA GLY A 450 9.46 -15.24 21.16
C GLY A 450 8.63 -16.50 20.93
N ALA A 451 9.11 -17.48 20.15
CA ALA A 451 8.44 -18.78 20.01
C ALA A 451 8.25 -19.48 21.36
N GLU A 452 7.04 -20.00 21.60
CA GLU A 452 6.72 -20.82 22.77
C GLU A 452 6.67 -22.31 22.38
N LEU A 453 7.05 -23.21 23.31
CA LEU A 453 6.92 -24.65 23.06
C LEU A 453 5.46 -25.09 22.97
N GLN A 454 4.56 -24.39 23.66
CA GLN A 454 3.14 -24.71 23.63
C GLN A 454 2.57 -24.48 22.21
N ASP A 455 2.97 -23.39 21.54
CA ASP A 455 2.64 -23.13 20.14
C ASP A 455 3.01 -24.31 19.22
N ALA A 456 4.21 -24.84 19.43
CA ALA A 456 4.71 -25.97 18.64
C ALA A 456 3.86 -27.23 18.84
N VAL A 457 3.44 -27.51 20.09
CA VAL A 457 2.55 -28.62 20.41
C VAL A 457 1.16 -28.41 19.84
N ASP A 458 0.63 -27.19 19.88
CA ASP A 458 -0.72 -26.87 19.43
C ASP A 458 -0.85 -26.95 17.90
N VAL A 459 0.16 -26.46 17.17
CA VAL A 459 0.24 -26.53 15.71
C VAL A 459 0.54 -27.96 15.20
N ALA A 460 1.20 -28.80 15.99
CA ALA A 460 1.54 -30.16 15.61
C ALA A 460 0.29 -31.07 15.46
N ALA A 461 0.28 -31.88 14.38
CA ALA A 461 -0.65 -32.99 14.23
C ALA A 461 -0.32 -34.13 15.20
N ALA A 462 -1.30 -34.99 15.50
CA ALA A 462 -1.03 -36.21 16.25
C ALA A 462 -0.06 -37.13 15.47
N GLY A 463 0.99 -37.60 16.13
CA GLY A 463 2.08 -38.38 15.57
C GLY A 463 3.21 -37.56 14.94
N ALA A 464 3.15 -36.22 15.02
CA ALA A 464 4.17 -35.34 14.46
C ALA A 464 5.48 -35.36 15.27
N THR A 465 6.54 -34.86 14.62
CA THR A 465 7.83 -34.58 15.27
C THR A 465 7.98 -33.09 15.49
N VAL A 466 8.31 -32.69 16.72
CA VAL A 466 8.65 -31.33 17.11
C VAL A 466 10.15 -31.30 17.43
N ASN A 467 10.94 -30.68 16.56
CA ASN A 467 12.36 -30.43 16.79
C ASN A 467 12.51 -29.07 17.47
N VAL A 468 13.24 -29.01 18.57
CA VAL A 468 13.46 -27.80 19.36
C VAL A 468 14.95 -27.49 19.36
N GLY A 469 15.29 -26.34 18.78
CA GLY A 469 16.66 -25.82 18.77
C GLY A 469 17.15 -25.44 20.17
N ASP A 470 18.38 -24.95 20.24
CA ASP A 470 18.94 -24.43 21.47
C ASP A 470 18.21 -23.17 21.94
N GLY A 471 17.96 -23.06 23.25
CA GLY A 471 17.26 -21.89 23.77
C GLY A 471 16.67 -22.11 25.16
N THR A 472 16.23 -21.02 25.78
CA THR A 472 15.50 -21.06 27.05
C THR A 472 14.05 -20.68 26.81
N PHE A 473 13.16 -21.62 26.99
CA PHE A 473 11.73 -21.48 26.75
C PHE A 473 10.99 -21.36 28.08
N ALA A 474 10.27 -20.27 28.26
CA ALA A 474 9.51 -20.03 29.48
C ALA A 474 8.11 -20.63 29.35
N GLY A 475 7.57 -21.11 30.47
CA GLY A 475 6.20 -21.60 30.55
C GLY A 475 6.11 -23.12 30.65
N ASN A 476 4.88 -23.57 30.88
CA ASN A 476 4.55 -24.96 31.09
C ASN A 476 3.96 -25.53 29.80
N VAL A 477 4.33 -26.75 29.44
CA VAL A 477 3.94 -27.38 28.17
C VAL A 477 2.96 -28.52 28.43
N ALA A 478 1.79 -28.48 27.80
CA ALA A 478 0.77 -29.52 27.87
C ALA A 478 0.80 -30.40 26.60
N VAL A 479 1.34 -31.61 26.72
CA VAL A 479 1.38 -32.60 25.64
C VAL A 479 0.13 -33.49 25.71
N ASN A 480 -0.90 -33.09 24.98
CA ASN A 480 -2.23 -33.69 24.99
C ASN A 480 -2.53 -34.59 23.78
N LYS A 481 -1.55 -34.82 22.91
CA LYS A 481 -1.63 -35.65 21.70
C LYS A 481 -0.34 -36.45 21.52
N ALA A 482 -0.39 -37.55 20.77
CA ALA A 482 0.80 -38.35 20.44
C ALA A 482 1.81 -37.48 19.70
N LEU A 483 3.07 -37.42 20.14
CA LEU A 483 4.11 -36.56 19.56
C LEU A 483 5.52 -37.11 19.83
N THR A 484 6.48 -36.74 19.00
CA THR A 484 7.92 -36.89 19.29
C THR A 484 8.54 -35.51 19.46
N LEU A 485 8.85 -35.11 20.69
CA LEU A 485 9.51 -33.86 21.04
C LEU A 485 11.01 -34.13 21.22
N LEU A 486 11.84 -33.49 20.41
CA LEU A 486 13.30 -33.66 20.40
C LEU A 486 13.97 -32.30 20.60
N GLY A 487 14.65 -32.12 21.72
CA GLY A 487 15.60 -31.03 21.91
C GLY A 487 16.95 -31.33 21.25
N ASP A 488 17.85 -30.34 21.21
CA ASP A 488 19.19 -30.48 20.60
C ASP A 488 20.15 -31.37 21.45
N GLY A 489 19.67 -31.85 22.61
CA GLY A 489 20.33 -32.84 23.49
C GLY A 489 20.74 -32.27 24.85
N PHE A 490 20.96 -33.10 25.87
CA PHE A 490 21.32 -32.63 27.23
C PHE A 490 22.64 -31.83 27.29
N SER A 491 23.57 -32.09 26.39
CA SER A 491 24.81 -31.30 26.24
C SER A 491 24.60 -29.93 25.58
N ALA A 492 23.41 -29.70 25.00
CA ALA A 492 23.02 -28.53 24.24
C ALA A 492 21.76 -27.91 24.85
N THR A 493 21.96 -26.90 25.70
CA THR A 493 21.18 -25.65 25.91
C THR A 493 19.64 -25.54 25.74
N THR A 494 18.87 -26.52 25.28
CA THR A 494 17.39 -26.50 25.22
C THR A 494 16.81 -26.65 26.61
N THR A 495 16.52 -25.51 27.23
CA THR A 495 16.08 -25.39 28.63
C THR A 495 14.62 -24.97 28.69
N VAL A 496 13.79 -25.69 29.42
CA VAL A 496 12.43 -25.28 29.78
C VAL A 496 12.46 -24.70 31.19
N THR A 497 12.02 -23.46 31.35
CA THR A 497 11.91 -22.78 32.65
C THR A 497 10.50 -22.93 33.18
N VAL A 498 10.35 -23.66 34.28
CA VAL A 498 9.05 -23.91 34.92
C VAL A 498 8.58 -22.62 35.61
N ALA A 499 7.45 -22.08 35.17
CA ALA A 499 6.98 -20.75 35.56
C ALA A 499 6.19 -20.72 36.89
N ASP A 500 5.80 -21.88 37.40
CA ASP A 500 4.98 -22.01 38.61
C ASP A 500 5.26 -23.33 39.35
N SER A 501 4.39 -23.70 40.30
CA SER A 501 4.50 -24.96 41.05
C SER A 501 4.00 -26.19 40.27
N SER A 502 3.64 -26.06 39.00
CA SER A 502 3.20 -27.17 38.16
C SER A 502 4.39 -27.85 37.45
N ALA A 503 4.13 -28.83 36.59
CA ALA A 503 5.19 -29.50 35.87
C ALA A 503 5.64 -28.68 34.65
N GLY A 504 6.94 -28.64 34.38
CA GLY A 504 7.48 -27.98 33.18
C GLY A 504 6.88 -28.55 31.90
N MET A 505 6.67 -29.87 31.86
CA MET A 505 5.89 -30.53 30.83
C MET A 505 4.90 -31.52 31.45
N THR A 506 3.64 -31.47 31.04
CA THR A 506 2.58 -32.39 31.45
C THR A 506 2.12 -33.22 30.26
N VAL A 507 2.24 -34.54 30.34
CA VAL A 507 1.87 -35.50 29.29
C VAL A 507 0.58 -36.20 29.67
N THR A 508 -0.46 -36.04 28.85
CA THR A 508 -1.78 -36.68 29.05
C THR A 508 -2.17 -37.60 27.89
N ALA A 509 -1.29 -37.77 26.89
CA ALA A 509 -1.51 -38.65 25.74
C ALA A 509 -0.55 -39.85 25.71
N SER A 510 -1.01 -40.93 25.07
CA SER A 510 -0.19 -42.08 24.71
C SER A 510 0.73 -41.77 23.52
N ASP A 511 1.74 -42.61 23.32
CA ASP A 511 2.68 -42.58 22.19
C ASP A 511 3.41 -41.23 22.08
N VAL A 512 3.92 -40.76 23.24
CA VAL A 512 4.70 -39.53 23.38
C VAL A 512 6.17 -39.88 23.62
N THR A 513 7.06 -39.32 22.83
CA THR A 513 8.51 -39.34 23.07
C THR A 513 8.99 -37.95 23.42
N ILE A 514 9.74 -37.80 24.50
CA ILE A 514 10.42 -36.58 24.91
C ILE A 514 11.90 -36.93 25.04
N ASP A 515 12.77 -36.23 24.33
CA ASP A 515 14.22 -36.46 24.36
C ASP A 515 15.01 -35.16 24.27
N GLY A 516 16.12 -35.05 25.02
CA GLY A 516 17.08 -33.94 24.89
C GLY A 516 16.68 -32.60 25.51
N PHE A 517 15.98 -32.58 26.65
CA PHE A 517 15.54 -31.36 27.33
C PHE A 517 16.15 -31.18 28.73
N GLN A 518 16.47 -29.95 29.09
CA GLN A 518 16.79 -29.57 30.48
C GLN A 518 15.61 -28.81 31.09
N PHE A 519 15.23 -29.14 32.32
CA PHE A 519 14.20 -28.43 33.07
C PHE A 519 14.82 -27.69 34.25
N THR A 520 14.53 -26.40 34.36
CA THR A 520 15.02 -25.56 35.46
C THR A 520 13.88 -24.83 36.13
N GLY A 521 13.93 -24.71 37.47
CA GLY A 521 12.97 -23.91 38.22
C GLY A 521 13.32 -22.42 38.24
N ASP A 522 12.32 -21.56 38.37
CA ASP A 522 12.45 -20.10 38.49
C ASP A 522 13.05 -19.61 39.84
N GLY A 523 13.33 -20.53 40.77
CA GLY A 523 13.82 -20.23 42.12
C GLY A 523 12.75 -20.22 43.22
N SER A 524 11.48 -20.55 42.92
CA SER A 524 10.39 -20.78 43.89
C SER A 524 10.19 -22.29 44.17
N PRO A 525 9.64 -22.72 45.34
CA PRO A 525 10.15 -23.92 46.05
C PRO A 525 9.63 -25.30 45.61
N ALA A 526 10.54 -26.29 45.69
CA ALA A 526 10.43 -27.70 46.12
C ALA A 526 9.42 -28.70 45.52
N ASP A 527 8.36 -28.28 44.81
CA ASP A 527 7.34 -29.19 44.28
C ASP A 527 7.18 -29.15 42.74
N ALA A 528 7.87 -28.25 42.04
CA ALA A 528 7.89 -28.25 40.58
C ALA A 528 8.59 -29.50 40.05
N THR A 529 7.94 -30.17 39.09
CA THR A 529 8.41 -31.40 38.45
C THR A 529 8.87 -31.07 37.03
N GLY A 530 9.97 -31.64 36.53
CA GLY A 530 10.39 -31.44 35.14
C GLY A 530 9.33 -31.95 34.17
N VAL A 531 9.09 -33.27 34.18
CA VAL A 531 8.07 -33.94 33.37
C VAL A 531 7.08 -34.70 34.27
N LEU A 532 5.79 -34.40 34.13
CA LEU A 532 4.68 -35.13 34.74
C LEU A 532 3.95 -35.94 33.67
N VAL A 533 3.84 -37.25 33.87
CA VAL A 533 3.00 -38.13 33.04
C VAL A 533 1.71 -38.39 33.81
N ASP A 534 0.59 -37.81 33.35
CA ASP A 534 -0.70 -37.87 34.03
C ASP A 534 -1.69 -38.80 33.31
N GLY A 535 -1.83 -40.01 33.84
CA GLY A 535 -2.80 -41.02 33.41
C GLY A 535 -4.18 -40.92 34.06
N SER A 536 -4.51 -39.81 34.71
CA SER A 536 -5.81 -39.64 35.41
C SER A 536 -7.03 -39.79 34.48
N GLY A 537 -6.87 -39.59 33.17
CA GLY A 537 -7.88 -39.82 32.14
C GLY A 537 -7.95 -41.24 31.57
N GLY A 538 -7.03 -42.15 31.93
CA GLY A 538 -6.93 -43.51 31.39
C GLY A 538 -5.47 -44.01 31.33
N ALA A 539 -5.28 -45.31 31.08
CA ALA A 539 -3.93 -45.87 30.97
C ALA A 539 -3.19 -45.28 29.75
N LEU A 540 -2.05 -44.63 29.99
CA LEU A 540 -1.14 -44.16 28.95
C LEU A 540 -0.16 -45.27 28.57
N THR A 541 0.11 -45.44 27.27
CA THR A 541 1.07 -46.42 26.74
C THR A 541 2.05 -45.75 25.80
N GLY A 542 3.26 -46.29 25.65
CA GLY A 542 4.22 -45.79 24.66
C GLY A 542 4.83 -44.43 25.00
N VAL A 543 4.87 -44.05 26.29
CA VAL A 543 5.54 -42.83 26.73
C VAL A 543 7.02 -43.11 27.00
N LEU A 544 7.90 -42.47 26.25
CA LEU A 544 9.35 -42.55 26.39
C LEU A 544 9.90 -41.19 26.80
N VAL A 545 10.63 -41.14 27.92
CA VAL A 545 11.38 -39.95 28.34
C VAL A 545 12.85 -40.33 28.37
N GLY A 546 13.60 -39.81 27.40
CA GLY A 546 15.06 -39.93 27.29
C GLY A 546 15.73 -38.60 27.59
N ASP A 547 16.95 -38.65 28.12
CA ASP A 547 17.86 -37.48 28.24
C ASP A 547 17.19 -36.19 28.77
N ALA A 548 16.35 -36.33 29.79
CA ALA A 548 15.64 -35.24 30.45
C ALA A 548 16.22 -34.99 31.85
N ASP A 549 16.99 -33.91 32.03
CA ASP A 549 17.57 -33.55 33.34
C ASP A 549 16.74 -32.48 34.04
N ALA A 550 16.60 -32.60 35.35
CA ALA A 550 15.81 -31.71 36.18
C ALA A 550 16.70 -31.06 37.23
N ASP A 551 17.31 -29.93 36.86
CA ASP A 551 18.20 -29.18 37.74
C ASP A 551 17.38 -28.27 38.68
N ASN A 552 17.63 -28.39 39.98
CA ASN A 552 16.97 -27.59 41.04
C ASN A 552 15.43 -27.78 41.15
N LEU A 553 14.92 -28.93 40.68
CA LEU A 553 13.51 -29.34 40.76
C LEU A 553 13.35 -30.60 41.63
N GLY A 554 12.17 -30.81 42.21
CA GLY A 554 11.84 -32.05 42.90
C GLY A 554 11.47 -33.11 41.88
N SER A 555 12.37 -34.05 41.54
CA SER A 555 12.04 -35.14 40.59
C SER A 555 10.94 -36.05 41.16
N ARG A 556 9.66 -35.77 40.86
CA ARG A 556 8.51 -36.57 41.29
C ARG A 556 7.83 -37.21 40.07
N PHE A 557 8.29 -38.39 39.69
CA PHE A 557 7.56 -39.26 38.75
C PHE A 557 6.45 -40.01 39.51
N THR A 558 5.27 -39.41 39.64
CA THR A 558 4.13 -40.04 40.33
C THR A 558 3.06 -40.49 39.34
N ASP A 559 3.13 -41.75 38.91
CA ASP A 559 2.03 -42.74 38.78
C ASP A 559 2.38 -43.78 37.70
N LEU A 560 3.13 -44.82 38.08
CA LEU A 560 3.58 -45.87 37.16
C LEU A 560 2.60 -47.06 37.18
N THR A 561 1.53 -46.97 36.40
CA THR A 561 0.80 -48.16 35.93
C THR A 561 0.97 -48.32 34.42
N THR A 562 2.00 -49.10 34.07
CA THR A 562 2.30 -49.75 32.77
C THR A 562 2.60 -48.85 31.57
N GLY A 563 3.89 -48.63 31.27
CA GLY A 563 4.33 -48.25 29.92
C GLY A 563 5.38 -47.15 29.79
N VAL A 564 5.76 -46.48 30.89
CA VAL A 564 6.79 -45.43 30.87
C VAL A 564 8.18 -46.06 30.96
N ILE A 565 9.03 -45.80 29.97
CA ILE A 565 10.47 -46.12 30.03
C ILE A 565 11.18 -44.80 30.32
N VAL A 566 11.79 -44.70 31.51
CA VAL A 566 12.69 -43.60 31.88
C VAL A 566 14.10 -44.15 31.73
N ASN A 567 14.89 -43.58 30.83
CA ASN A 567 16.30 -43.93 30.67
C ASN A 567 17.14 -42.75 31.16
N ASP A 568 17.35 -42.68 32.47
CA ASP A 568 18.38 -41.83 33.07
C ASP A 568 19.73 -42.43 32.65
N GLY A 569 20.45 -41.74 31.75
CA GLY A 569 21.75 -42.19 31.22
C GLY A 569 22.77 -42.60 32.27
#